data_AF-A0A0R1VCM9-F1
#
_entry.id   AF-A0A0R1VCM9-F1
#
_cell.length_a   1.000
_cell.length_b   1.000
_cell.length_c   1.000
_cell.angle_alpha   90.00
_cell.angle_beta   90.00
_cell.angle_gamma   90.00
#
_symmetry.space_group_name_H-M   'P 1'
#
loop_
_entity.id
_entity.type
_entity.pdbx_description
1 polymer ?
#
loop_
_entity_poly.entity_id
_entity_poly.type
_entity_poly.pdbx_seq_one_letter_code
_entity_poly.pdbx_strand_id
1 'polypeptide(L)' 'MHPFRFIKSVVKEMHLVVWPTFKENRRDTGIVLSITIFFVLYFALFDWLIQQFMVWFSK' A
#
# COMPACT_ATOMS: atom_id res chain seq x y z
N MET A 1 0.71 6.43 36.31
CA MET A 1 0.14 6.16 34.98
C MET A 1 -0.71 4.88 35.08
N HIS A 2 -2.00 4.93 34.75
CA HIS A 2 -2.89 3.76 34.88
C HIS A 2 -3.22 3.17 33.50
N PRO A 3 -2.50 2.14 33.04
CA PRO A 3 -2.65 1.60 31.68
C PRO A 3 -4.08 1.14 31.37
N PHE A 4 -4.77 0.58 32.35
CA PHE A 4 -6.17 0.16 32.20
C PHE A 4 -7.15 1.33 31.95
N ARG A 5 -6.90 2.50 32.54
CA ARG A 5 -7.73 3.70 32.32
C ARG A 5 -7.48 4.30 30.94
N PHE A 6 -6.23 4.22 30.46
CA PHE A 6 -5.82 4.67 29.14
C PHE A 6 -6.43 3.82 28.01
N ILE A 7 -6.37 2.48 28.12
CA ILE A 7 -7.00 1.61 27.12
C ILE A 7 -8.52 1.84 27.07
N LYS A 8 -9.16 2.04 28.23
CA LYS A 8 -10.60 2.38 28.28
C LYS A 8 -10.92 3.70 27.57
N SER A 9 -10.07 4.72 27.69
CA SER A 9 -10.28 5.98 26.97
C SER A 9 -10.05 5.83 25.46
N VAL A 10 -9.06 5.03 25.04
CA VAL A 10 -8.80 4.76 23.62
C VAL A 10 -9.94 3.99 22.96
N VAL A 11 -10.47 2.94 23.61
CA VAL A 11 -11.63 2.20 23.09
C VAL A 11 -12.86 3.09 22.98
N LYS A 12 -13.07 3.99 23.95
CA LYS A 12 -14.16 4.97 23.90
C LYS A 12 -14.01 5.91 22.69
N GLU A 13 -12.80 6.40 22.44
CA GLU A 13 -12.51 7.27 21.30
C GLU A 13 -12.67 6.54 19.95
N MET A 14 -12.22 5.29 19.87
CA MET A 14 -12.38 4.47 18.67
C MET A 14 -13.84 4.25 18.27
N HIS A 15 -14.79 4.28 19.21
CA HIS A 15 -16.22 4.23 18.88
C HIS A 15 -16.79 5.56 18.37
N LEU A 16 -16.12 6.67 18.64
CA LEU A 16 -16.50 8.01 18.15
C LEU A 16 -15.98 8.26 16.72
N VAL A 17 -14.90 7.58 16.35
CA VAL A 17 -14.32 7.66 15.00
C VAL A 17 -15.12 6.81 14.02
N VAL A 18 -15.35 7.35 12.82
CA VAL A 18 -16.03 6.63 11.74
C VAL A 18 -15.11 5.54 11.20
N TRP A 19 -15.53 4.28 11.35
CA TRP A 19 -14.85 3.14 10.74
C TRP A 19 -15.24 2.99 9.27
N PRO A 20 -14.29 2.63 8.41
CA PRO A 20 -14.57 2.39 7.00
C PRO A 20 -15.58 1.24 6.86
N THR A 21 -16.49 1.39 5.91
CA THR A 21 -17.42 0.33 5.54
C THR A 21 -16.70 -0.79 4.77
N PHE A 22 -17.28 -1.99 4.75
CA PHE A 22 -16.73 -3.13 3.99
C PHE A 22 -16.50 -2.82 2.50
N LYS A 23 -17.33 -1.95 1.92
CA LYS A 23 -17.20 -1.53 0.52
C LYS A 23 -16.00 -0.60 0.31
N GLU A 24 -15.77 0.33 1.22
CA GLU A 24 -14.61 1.24 1.17
C GLU A 24 -13.31 0.46 1.32
N ASN A 25 -13.24 -0.47 2.28
CA ASN A 25 -12.05 -1.31 2.47
C ASN A 25 -11.69 -2.11 1.20
N ARG A 26 -12.69 -2.67 0.50
CA ARG A 26 -12.46 -3.39 -0.76
C ARG A 26 -11.97 -2.46 -1.88
N ARG A 27 -12.55 -1.26 -1.98
CA ARG A 27 -12.15 -0.27 -3.00
C ARG A 27 -10.72 0.17 -2.76
N ASP A 28 -10.38 0.55 -1.52
CA ASP A 28 -9.07 1.09 -1.18
C ASP A 28 -7.98 0.02 -1.33
N THR A 29 -8.27 -1.22 -0.93
CA THR A 29 -7.38 -2.36 -1.19
C THR A 29 -7.23 -2.63 -2.70
N GLY A 30 -8.30 -2.51 -3.47
CA GLY A 30 -8.27 -2.65 -4.92
C GLY A 30 -7.38 -1.60 -5.59
N ILE A 31 -7.47 -0.34 -5.16
CA ILE A 31 -6.61 0.75 -5.66
C ILE A 31 -5.14 0.45 -5.38
N VAL A 32 -4.81 0.05 -4.15
CA VAL A 32 -3.43 -0.31 -3.78
C VAL A 32 -2.91 -1.46 -4.64
N LEU A 33 -3.74 -2.48 -4.88
CA LEU A 33 -3.36 -3.63 -5.73
C LEU A 33 -3.09 -3.18 -7.17
N SER A 34 -3.96 -2.35 -7.73
CA SER A 34 -3.81 -1.84 -9.10
C SER A 34 -2.53 -1.03 -9.27
N ILE A 35 -2.23 -0.12 -8.34
CA ILE A 35 -1.01 0.69 -8.38
C ILE A 35 0.24 -0.20 -8.24
N THR A 36 0.18 -1.17 -7.33
CA THR A 36 1.28 -2.13 -7.13
C THR A 36 1.57 -2.90 -8.43
N ILE A 37 0.54 -3.45 -9.08
CA ILE A 37 0.70 -4.20 -10.33
C ILE A 37 1.26 -3.30 -11.44
N PHE A 38 0.78 -2.06 -11.55
CA PHE A 38 1.30 -1.10 -12.52
C PHE A 38 2.81 -0.86 -12.35
N PHE A 39 3.27 -0.63 -11.11
CA PHE A 39 4.69 -0.42 -10.85
C PHE A 39 5.54 -1.67 -11.08
N VAL A 40 5.03 -2.86 -10.76
CA VAL A 40 5.73 -4.12 -11.06
C VAL A 40 5.97 -4.26 -12.57
N LEU A 41 4.96 -3.99 -13.39
CA LEU A 41 5.08 -4.04 -14.85
C LEU A 41 6.04 -2.96 -15.38
N TYR A 42 5.96 -1.74 -14.82
CA TYR A 42 6.85 -0.64 -15.18
C TYR A 42 8.32 -1.01 -14.90
N PHE A 43 8.64 -1.45 -13.69
CA PHE A 43 10.03 -1.81 -13.34
C PHE A 43 10.54 -2.98 -14.19
N ALA A 44 9.74 -4.03 -14.36
CA ALA A 44 10.13 -5.16 -15.21
C ALA A 44 10.45 -4.74 -16.65
N LEU A 45 9.67 -3.81 -17.22
CA LEU A 45 9.92 -3.28 -18.56
C LEU A 45 11.23 -2.48 -18.62
N PHE A 46 11.44 -1.57 -17.68
CA PHE A 46 12.62 -0.71 -17.68
C PHE A 46 13.90 -1.46 -17.36
N ASP A 47 13.86 -2.43 -16.46
CA ASP A 47 14.98 -3.33 -16.18
C ASP A 47 15.40 -4.07 -17.46
N TRP A 48 14.42 -4.58 -18.22
CA TRP A 48 14.68 -5.23 -19.50
C TRP A 48 15.29 -4.27 -20.52
N LEU A 49 14.74 -3.07 -20.69
CA LEU A 49 15.26 -2.07 -21.63
C LEU A 49 16.70 -1.65 -21.30
N ILE A 50 16.99 -1.40 -20.02
CA ILE A 50 18.33 -1.01 -19.56
C ILE A 50 19.30 -2.17 -19.77
N GLN A 51 18.90 -3.41 -19.47
CA GLN A 51 19.74 -4.59 -19.71
C GLN A 51 20.09 -4.74 -21.19
N GLN A 52 19.13 -4.56 -22.10
CA GLN A 52 19.41 -4.60 -23.54
C GLN A 52 20.33 -3.46 -23.97
N PHE A 53 20.11 -2.24 -23.47
CA PHE A 53 20.96 -1.09 -23.75
C PHE A 53 22.41 -1.30 -23.27
N MET A 54 22.60 -1.85 -22.07
CA MET A 54 23.91 -2.18 -21.54
C MET A 54 24.63 -3.25 -22.37
N VAL A 55 23.93 -4.31 -22.76
CA VAL A 55 24.51 -5.35 -23.63
C VAL A 55 24.92 -4.78 -24.99
N TRP A 56 24.12 -3.85 -25.53
CA TRP A 56 24.45 -3.16 -26.77
C TRP A 56 25.69 -2.28 -26.64
N PHE A 57 25.86 -1.57 -25.52
CA PHE A 57 27.05 -0.74 -25.26
C PHE A 57 28.31 -1.55 -24.96
N SER A 58 28.15 -2.76 -24.40
CA SER A 58 29.28 -3.66 -24.08
C SER A 58 29.82 -4.42 -25.30
N LYS A 59 29.17 -4.30 -26.47
CA LYS A 59 29.65 -4.83 -27.76
C LYS A 59 30.42 -3.75 -28.51
#